data_AF-A0A2T8INZ9-F1
#
_entry.id   AF-A0A2T8INZ9-F1
#
_cell.length_a   1.000
_cell.length_b   1.000
_cell.length_c   1.000
_cell.angle_alpha   90.00
_cell.angle_beta   90.00
_cell.angle_gamma   90.00
#
_symmetry.space_group_name_H-M   'P 1'
#
loop_
_entity.id
_entity.type
_entity.pdbx_description
1 polymer ?
#
loop_
_entity_poly.entity_id
_entity_poly.type
_entity_poly.pdbx_seq_one_letter_code
_entity_poly.pdbx_strand_id
1 'polypeptide(L)'
;MVNTKRVEPVQGGGLPLAALNHISVVCRSLESSVHFYRNVLGFIPIRRPGSFDFDGAWLFNYGIGIHLLQAEDPESMPPKKTQIDPKDNHISFQCESMEAVQRRLKELGVRYVQRRVEEGGIFVDQLFFHDPDGFMVEVCTCDNLPIVPLVPVEGSAILGLPPPAPACKRPAAATLRPAPPLPVPVAVPAPVSAAAAVPPAQCVPAKAGSYVGEVKAAGIVGTPAF
;
A
#
# COMPACT_ATOMS: atom_id res chain seq x y z
N MET A 1 -6.48 -14.23 2.48
CA MET A 1 -7.96 -14.26 2.50
C MET A 1 -8.34 -14.14 3.97
N VAL A 2 -8.91 -13.01 4.41
CA VAL A 2 -9.34 -12.86 5.81
C VAL A 2 -10.38 -13.95 6.09
N ASN A 3 -10.33 -14.60 7.26
CA ASN A 3 -11.22 -15.71 7.60
C ASN A 3 -12.67 -15.21 7.72
N THR A 4 -13.41 -15.22 6.61
CA THR A 4 -14.83 -14.85 6.55
C THR A 4 -15.76 -16.01 6.88
N LYS A 5 -15.23 -17.21 7.19
CA LYS A 5 -16.03 -18.45 7.31
C LYS A 5 -17.04 -18.46 8.47
N ARG A 6 -17.25 -17.35 9.19
CA ARG A 6 -18.20 -17.26 10.30
C ARG A 6 -19.04 -15.98 10.36
N VAL A 7 -18.92 -15.07 9.39
CA VAL A 7 -19.69 -13.83 9.39
C VAL A 7 -20.54 -13.76 8.13
N GLU A 8 -21.80 -14.19 8.24
CA GLU A 8 -22.80 -13.86 7.24
C GLU A 8 -22.97 -12.34 7.21
N PRO A 9 -22.94 -11.69 6.03
CA PRO A 9 -23.14 -10.26 5.93
C PRO A 9 -24.52 -9.92 6.51
N VAL A 10 -24.54 -9.08 7.54
CA VAL A 10 -25.78 -8.51 8.06
C VAL A 10 -26.46 -7.81 6.89
N GLN A 11 -27.68 -8.21 6.55
CA GLN A 11 -28.51 -7.53 5.53
C GLN A 11 -28.94 -6.15 6.05
N GLY A 12 -27.98 -5.22 6.16
CA GLY A 12 -28.21 -3.82 6.41
C GLY A 12 -28.32 -3.05 5.10
N GLY A 13 -29.05 -1.93 5.10
CA GLY A 13 -29.21 -1.03 3.95
C GLY A 13 -27.95 -0.25 3.52
N GLY A 14 -26.76 -0.85 3.66
CA GLY A 14 -25.48 -0.27 3.26
C GLY A 14 -25.31 -0.19 1.74
N LEU A 15 -24.26 0.51 1.31
CA LEU A 15 -23.89 0.58 -0.11
C LEU A 15 -23.54 -0.83 -0.65
N PRO A 16 -23.90 -1.15 -1.90
CA PRO A 16 -23.60 -2.44 -2.52
C PRO A 16 -22.13 -2.51 -2.96
N LEU A 17 -21.22 -2.57 -2.00
CA LEU A 17 -19.77 -2.63 -2.23
C LEU A 17 -19.30 -4.09 -2.25
N ALA A 18 -18.33 -4.40 -3.12
CA ALA A 18 -17.75 -5.74 -3.23
C ALA A 18 -16.52 -5.95 -2.33
N ALA A 19 -15.57 -5.01 -2.39
CA ALA A 19 -14.32 -5.06 -1.64
C ALA A 19 -13.63 -3.69 -1.64
N LEU A 20 -12.61 -3.52 -0.79
CA LEU A 20 -11.64 -2.43 -0.93
C LEU A 20 -10.92 -2.59 -2.27
N ASN A 21 -10.99 -1.58 -3.13
CA ASN A 21 -10.38 -1.63 -4.46
C ASN A 21 -8.91 -1.16 -4.44
N HIS A 22 -8.66 0.00 -3.86
CA HIS A 22 -7.33 0.58 -3.74
C HIS A 22 -7.27 1.60 -2.60
N ILE A 23 -6.05 1.95 -2.21
CA ILE A 23 -5.75 3.12 -1.39
C ILE A 23 -4.99 4.15 -2.21
N SER A 24 -5.10 5.41 -1.81
CA SER A 24 -4.39 6.52 -2.42
C SER A 24 -3.39 7.09 -1.42
N VAL A 25 -2.13 7.22 -1.82
CA VAL A 25 -1.06 7.76 -0.98
C VAL A 25 -0.36 8.89 -1.73
N VAL A 26 -0.35 10.07 -1.13
CA VAL A 26 0.45 11.20 -1.63
C VAL A 26 1.87 11.04 -1.10
N CYS A 27 2.85 11.22 -1.96
CA CYS A 27 4.26 11.01 -1.65
C CYS A 27 5.12 12.19 -2.12
N ARG A 28 6.27 12.39 -1.46
CA ARG A 28 7.25 13.42 -1.86
C ARG A 28 8.05 12.99 -3.08
N SER A 29 8.32 11.69 -3.21
CA SER A 29 9.13 11.11 -4.28
C SER A 29 8.51 9.82 -4.78
N LEU A 30 8.06 9.83 -6.05
CA LEU A 30 7.47 8.65 -6.67
C LEU A 30 8.47 7.49 -6.74
N GLU A 31 9.75 7.79 -7.04
CA GLU A 31 10.82 6.79 -7.08
C GLU A 31 10.99 6.09 -5.73
N SER A 32 11.13 6.87 -4.65
CA SER A 32 11.32 6.34 -3.29
C SER A 32 10.13 5.47 -2.86
N SER A 33 8.90 5.94 -3.15
CA SER A 33 7.68 5.22 -2.82
C SER A 33 7.51 3.95 -3.65
N VAL A 34 7.71 4.00 -4.97
CA VAL A 34 7.69 2.80 -5.82
C VAL A 34 8.74 1.79 -5.34
N HIS A 35 9.95 2.23 -5.01
CA HIS A 35 10.99 1.38 -4.46
C HIS A 35 10.54 0.69 -3.17
N PHE A 36 9.99 1.44 -2.22
CA PHE A 36 9.50 0.89 -0.95
C PHE A 36 8.36 -0.11 -1.16
N TYR A 37 7.27 0.31 -1.82
CA TYR A 37 6.09 -0.53 -1.98
C TYR A 37 6.40 -1.79 -2.79
N ARG A 38 7.34 -1.72 -3.74
CA ARG A 38 7.80 -2.90 -4.49
C ARG A 38 8.72 -3.80 -3.69
N ASN A 39 9.78 -3.27 -3.09
CA ASN A 39 10.86 -4.10 -2.55
C ASN A 39 10.67 -4.49 -1.08
N VAL A 40 9.89 -3.70 -0.33
CA VAL A 40 9.53 -3.97 1.07
C VAL A 40 8.20 -4.69 1.13
N LEU A 41 7.16 -4.16 0.48
CA LEU A 41 5.80 -4.72 0.54
C LEU A 41 5.45 -5.65 -0.62
N GLY A 42 6.34 -5.83 -1.61
CA GLY A 42 6.13 -6.80 -2.69
C GLY A 42 5.10 -6.40 -3.75
N PHE A 43 4.69 -5.13 -3.83
CA PHE A 43 3.77 -4.67 -4.85
C PHE A 43 4.40 -4.63 -6.24
N ILE A 44 3.62 -4.90 -7.29
CA ILE A 44 4.09 -4.78 -8.67
C ILE A 44 3.53 -3.51 -9.32
N PRO A 45 4.36 -2.67 -9.97
CA PRO A 45 3.86 -1.59 -10.81
C PRO A 45 3.00 -2.12 -11.95
N ILE A 46 1.86 -1.47 -12.20
CA ILE A 46 0.93 -1.80 -13.29
C ILE A 46 0.71 -0.60 -14.21
N ARG A 47 0.16 -0.85 -15.39
CA ARG A 47 -0.10 0.20 -16.38
C ARG A 47 -1.04 1.27 -15.82
N ARG A 48 -0.61 2.52 -15.90
CA ARG A 48 -1.43 3.69 -15.56
C ARG A 48 -2.35 4.07 -16.74
N PRO A 49 -3.60 4.50 -16.47
CA PRO A 49 -4.44 5.13 -17.49
C PRO A 49 -3.74 6.34 -18.12
N GLY A 50 -3.74 6.42 -19.45
CA GLY A 50 -3.06 7.49 -20.18
C GLY A 50 -3.72 8.86 -20.09
N SER A 51 -4.95 8.93 -19.56
CA SER A 51 -5.71 10.17 -19.38
C SER A 51 -5.29 10.99 -18.16
N PHE A 52 -4.36 10.49 -17.36
CA PHE A 52 -3.92 11.18 -16.15
C PHE A 52 -2.64 12.00 -16.45
N ASP A 53 -2.66 13.28 -16.13
CA ASP A 53 -1.67 14.29 -16.48
C ASP A 53 -0.75 14.72 -15.32
N PHE A 54 -0.85 14.05 -14.18
CA PHE A 54 0.02 14.25 -13.00
C PHE A 54 1.11 13.19 -12.87
N ASP A 55 2.10 13.41 -12.01
CA ASP A 55 3.12 12.39 -11.67
C ASP A 55 2.56 11.37 -10.67
N GLY A 56 2.53 10.09 -11.07
CA GLY A 56 2.01 9.04 -10.22
C GLY A 56 2.22 7.63 -10.76
N ALA A 57 1.99 6.64 -9.90
CA ALA A 57 2.13 5.23 -10.23
C ALA A 57 0.94 4.42 -9.69
N TRP A 58 0.59 3.36 -10.41
CA TRP A 58 -0.31 2.34 -9.93
C TRP A 58 0.48 1.09 -9.61
N LEU A 59 0.25 0.54 -8.43
CA LEU A 59 0.81 -0.74 -8.02
C LEU A 59 -0.31 -1.67 -7.57
N PHE A 60 -0.10 -2.97 -7.71
CA PHE A 60 -1.10 -3.97 -7.34
C PHE A 60 -0.45 -5.19 -6.71
N ASN A 61 -1.02 -5.68 -5.61
CA ASN A 61 -0.76 -7.01 -5.06
C ASN A 61 -1.84 -7.33 -4.01
N TYR A 62 -1.93 -8.58 -3.55
CA TYR A 62 -2.81 -9.01 -2.46
C TYR A 62 -4.30 -8.70 -2.70
N GLY A 63 -4.70 -8.48 -3.96
CA GLY A 63 -6.06 -8.11 -4.33
C GLY A 63 -6.41 -6.64 -4.16
N ILE A 64 -5.45 -5.78 -3.80
CA ILE A 64 -5.66 -4.33 -3.63
C ILE A 64 -4.69 -3.50 -4.50
N GLY A 65 -5.15 -2.33 -4.95
CA GLY A 65 -4.31 -1.34 -5.60
C GLY A 65 -3.69 -0.33 -4.62
N ILE A 66 -2.51 0.19 -4.97
CA ILE A 66 -1.93 1.40 -4.38
C ILE A 66 -1.77 2.42 -5.49
N HIS A 67 -2.44 3.55 -5.35
CA HIS A 67 -2.30 4.70 -6.21
C HIS A 67 -1.37 5.71 -5.54
N LEU A 68 -0.14 5.81 -6.06
CA LEU A 68 0.84 6.80 -5.61
C LEU A 68 0.67 8.07 -6.42
N LEU A 69 0.54 9.21 -5.73
CA LEU A 69 0.50 10.53 -6.33
C LEU A 69 1.69 11.33 -5.80
N GLN A 70 2.54 11.82 -6.68
CA GLN A 70 3.60 12.73 -6.25
C GLN A 70 3.00 14.10 -5.96
N ALA A 71 3.35 14.69 -4.82
CA ALA A 71 2.96 16.05 -4.50
C ALA A 71 3.58 17.05 -5.50
N GLU A 72 2.81 18.03 -5.94
CA GLU A 72 3.32 19.12 -6.80
C GLU A 72 4.38 19.96 -6.07
N ASP A 73 4.14 20.24 -4.79
CA ASP A 73 5.10 20.83 -3.87
C ASP A 73 5.37 19.86 -2.71
N PRO A 74 6.45 19.05 -2.79
CA PRO A 74 6.83 18.15 -1.72
C PRO A 74 7.05 18.84 -0.38
N GLU A 75 7.51 20.09 -0.34
CA GLU A 75 7.79 20.81 0.91
C GLU A 75 6.51 21.23 1.63
N SER A 76 5.39 21.37 0.91
CA SER A 76 4.07 21.63 1.49
C SER A 76 3.46 20.44 2.25
N MET A 77 3.99 19.23 2.06
CA MET A 77 3.47 18.04 2.75
C MET A 77 3.73 18.09 4.26
N PRO A 78 2.83 17.54 5.08
CA PRO A 78 3.02 17.45 6.53
C PRO A 78 4.37 16.83 6.90
N PRO A 79 5.07 17.32 7.94
CA PRO A 79 6.36 16.80 8.34
C PRO A 79 6.35 15.28 8.48
N LYS A 80 7.38 14.63 7.96
CA LYS A 80 7.51 13.16 8.05
C LYS A 80 7.49 12.72 9.51
N LYS A 81 6.57 11.81 9.84
CA LYS A 81 6.51 11.18 11.16
C LYS A 81 7.74 10.29 11.35
N THR A 82 8.50 10.54 12.41
CA THR A 82 9.74 9.79 12.71
C THR A 82 9.55 8.72 13.79
N GLN A 83 8.61 8.95 14.69
CA GLN A 83 8.19 8.02 15.74
C GLN A 83 7.08 7.11 15.22
N ILE A 84 7.24 5.81 15.43
CA ILE A 84 6.22 4.82 15.11
C ILE A 84 5.21 4.80 16.26
N ASP A 85 3.98 5.21 15.98
CA ASP A 85 2.84 5.14 16.90
C ASP A 85 1.82 4.09 16.40
N PRO A 86 1.71 2.92 17.06
CA PRO A 86 0.72 1.89 16.73
C PRO A 86 -0.75 2.36 16.70
N LYS A 87 -1.06 3.55 17.22
CA LYS A 87 -2.42 4.13 17.24
C LYS A 87 -2.71 5.05 16.05
N ASP A 88 -1.72 5.34 15.21
CA ASP A 88 -1.89 6.20 14.04
C ASP A 88 -2.71 5.52 12.95
N ASN A 89 -3.27 6.30 12.01
CA ASN A 89 -3.98 5.76 10.85
C ASN A 89 -3.04 4.89 10.01
N HIS A 90 -3.45 3.66 9.70
CA HIS A 90 -2.64 2.70 8.96
C HIS A 90 -3.44 1.87 7.98
N ILE A 91 -2.74 1.24 7.05
CA ILE A 91 -3.22 0.05 6.33
C ILE A 91 -2.62 -1.20 6.96
N SER A 92 -3.41 -2.26 7.07
CA SER A 92 -2.98 -3.51 7.68
C SER A 92 -2.96 -4.65 6.67
N PHE A 93 -1.89 -5.44 6.70
CA PHE A 93 -1.71 -6.64 5.89
C PHE A 93 -1.66 -7.90 6.76
N GLN A 94 -2.33 -8.94 6.30
CA GLN A 94 -2.20 -10.27 6.88
C GLN A 94 -0.88 -10.91 6.43
N CYS A 95 -0.21 -11.63 7.33
CA CYS A 95 0.92 -12.49 6.98
C CYS A 95 0.74 -13.93 7.47
N GLU A 96 1.43 -14.87 6.84
CA GLU A 96 1.49 -16.27 7.29
C GLU A 96 2.60 -16.51 8.32
N SER A 97 3.67 -15.72 8.27
CA SER A 97 4.82 -15.84 9.17
C SER A 97 5.34 -14.47 9.58
N MET A 98 5.11 -14.12 10.85
CA MET A 98 5.60 -12.87 11.43
C MET A 98 7.14 -12.84 11.46
N GLU A 99 7.77 -13.98 11.74
CA GLU A 99 9.23 -14.13 11.75
C GLU A 99 9.86 -13.80 10.38
N ALA A 100 9.25 -14.27 9.29
CA ALA A 100 9.73 -13.98 7.94
C ALA A 100 9.65 -12.48 7.62
N VAL A 101 8.58 -11.82 8.04
CA VAL A 101 8.39 -10.36 7.89
C VAL A 101 9.46 -9.61 8.68
N GLN A 102 9.68 -9.94 9.95
CA GLN A 102 10.70 -9.31 10.79
C GLN A 102 12.10 -9.44 10.20
N ARG A 103 12.47 -10.65 9.76
CA ARG A 103 13.75 -10.90 9.10
C ARG A 103 13.92 -10.01 7.87
N ARG A 104 12.89 -9.93 7.02
CA ARG A 104 12.94 -9.13 5.81
C ARG A 104 13.05 -7.63 6.08
N LEU A 105 12.30 -7.10 7.05
CA LEU A 105 12.41 -5.70 7.47
C LEU A 105 13.81 -5.39 7.99
N LYS A 106 14.40 -6.29 8.77
CA LYS A 106 15.77 -6.15 9.28
C LYS A 106 16.82 -6.14 8.16
N GLU A 107 16.71 -7.04 7.18
CA GLU A 107 17.60 -7.07 6.00
C GLU A 107 17.55 -5.76 5.20
N LEU A 108 16.36 -5.15 5.11
CA LEU A 108 16.13 -3.91 4.39
C LEU A 108 16.40 -2.66 5.23
N GLY A 109 16.80 -2.80 6.49
CA GLY A 109 17.06 -1.68 7.39
C GLY A 109 15.82 -0.86 7.78
N VAL A 110 14.62 -1.45 7.68
CA VAL A 110 13.37 -0.78 8.03
C VAL A 110 13.13 -0.89 9.53
N ARG A 111 13.01 0.26 10.22
CA ARG A 111 12.66 0.32 11.64
C ARG A 111 11.19 -0.09 11.82
N TYR A 112 10.92 -0.91 12.83
CA TYR A 112 9.57 -1.34 13.18
C TYR A 112 9.37 -1.41 14.70
N VAL A 113 8.11 -1.42 15.13
CA VAL A 113 7.66 -1.71 16.50
C VAL A 113 6.78 -2.95 16.49
N GLN A 114 7.02 -3.88 17.42
CA GLN A 114 6.16 -5.05 17.61
C GLN A 114 5.22 -4.84 18.79
N ARG A 115 3.97 -5.30 18.65
CA ARG A 115 3.00 -5.44 19.73
C ARG A 115 2.41 -6.85 19.71
N ARG A 116 2.00 -7.31 20.87
CA ARG A 116 1.22 -8.53 21.03
C ARG A 116 -0.03 -8.21 21.83
N VAL A 117 -1.17 -8.65 21.32
CA VAL A 117 -2.48 -8.56 21.97
C VAL A 117 -2.90 -9.97 22.38
N GLU A 118 -3.53 -10.08 23.55
CA GLU A 118 -4.11 -11.32 24.04
C GLU A 118 -5.60 -11.09 24.29
N GLU A 119 -6.44 -11.93 23.70
CA GLU A 119 -7.88 -11.93 23.95
C GLU A 119 -8.39 -13.37 24.02
N GLY A 120 -8.99 -13.74 25.16
CA GLY A 120 -9.52 -15.09 25.37
C GLY A 120 -8.47 -16.20 25.22
N GLY A 121 -7.20 -15.92 25.51
CA GLY A 121 -6.08 -16.86 25.33
C GLY A 121 -5.58 -16.99 23.87
N ILE A 122 -6.12 -16.20 22.94
CA ILE A 122 -5.64 -16.09 21.57
C ILE A 122 -4.63 -14.93 21.50
N PHE A 123 -3.48 -15.18 20.88
CA PHE A 123 -2.46 -14.18 20.66
C PHE A 123 -2.49 -13.66 19.23
N VAL A 124 -2.41 -12.33 19.10
CA VAL A 124 -2.23 -11.62 17.84
C VAL A 124 -0.94 -10.83 17.91
N ASP A 125 -0.07 -11.06 16.93
CA ASP A 125 1.13 -10.26 16.74
C ASP A 125 0.89 -9.18 15.71
N GLN A 126 1.42 -7.99 15.98
CA GLN A 126 1.34 -6.81 15.13
C GLN A 126 2.74 -6.22 14.94
N LEU A 127 3.06 -5.81 13.72
CA LEU A 127 4.27 -5.06 13.38
C LEU A 127 3.88 -3.74 12.72
N PHE A 128 4.42 -2.65 13.24
CA PHE A 128 4.17 -1.29 12.73
C PHE A 128 5.46 -0.69 12.21
N PHE A 129 5.42 -0.09 11.02
CA PHE A 129 6.54 0.62 10.40
C PHE A 129 6.02 1.70 9.45
N HIS A 130 6.91 2.62 9.05
CA HIS A 130 6.57 3.68 8.12
C HIS A 130 6.98 3.35 6.69
N ASP A 131 6.22 3.88 5.74
CA ASP A 131 6.66 4.12 4.37
C ASP A 131 7.71 5.27 4.31
N PRO A 132 8.20 5.65 3.11
CA PRO A 132 9.16 6.73 2.95
C PRO A 132 8.69 8.10 3.45
N ASP A 133 7.38 8.36 3.50
CA ASP A 133 6.80 9.65 3.85
C ASP A 133 6.17 9.67 5.26
N GLY A 134 6.20 8.55 5.97
CA GLY A 134 5.71 8.44 7.35
C GLY A 134 4.28 7.91 7.48
N PHE A 135 3.70 7.37 6.41
CA PHE A 135 2.43 6.65 6.46
C PHE A 135 2.63 5.30 7.16
N MET A 136 1.73 4.97 8.09
CA MET A 136 1.85 3.79 8.92
C MET A 136 1.37 2.54 8.18
N VAL A 137 2.20 1.50 8.20
CA VAL A 137 1.88 0.18 7.70
C VAL A 137 1.90 -0.81 8.86
N GLU A 138 0.83 -1.59 8.98
CA GLU A 138 0.72 -2.69 9.91
C GLU A 138 0.83 -4.02 9.16
N VAL A 139 1.53 -4.99 9.75
CA VAL A 139 1.39 -6.41 9.44
C VAL A 139 0.87 -7.12 10.68
N CYS A 140 -0.25 -7.84 10.55
CA CYS A 140 -0.95 -8.46 11.67
C CYS A 140 -1.30 -9.93 11.41
N THR A 141 -1.33 -10.75 12.46
CA THR A 141 -1.97 -12.08 12.48
C THR A 141 -3.41 -12.02 12.99
N CYS A 142 -4.16 -11.00 12.57
CA CYS A 142 -5.45 -10.63 13.14
C CYS A 142 -6.54 -11.66 12.82
N ASP A 143 -6.36 -12.46 11.78
CA ASP A 143 -7.24 -13.58 11.42
C ASP A 143 -7.31 -14.70 12.47
N ASN A 144 -6.39 -14.71 13.45
CA ASN A 144 -6.47 -15.57 14.62
C ASN A 144 -7.68 -15.25 15.51
N LEU A 145 -8.12 -13.99 15.55
CA LEU A 145 -9.26 -13.58 16.36
C LEU A 145 -10.57 -13.85 15.62
N PRO A 146 -11.58 -14.40 16.30
CA PRO A 146 -12.91 -14.52 15.72
C PRO A 146 -13.52 -13.13 15.53
N ILE A 147 -13.99 -12.84 14.32
CA ILE A 147 -14.83 -11.66 14.09
C ILE A 147 -16.21 -11.96 14.69
N VAL A 148 -16.54 -11.26 15.78
CA VAL A 148 -17.85 -11.33 16.43
C VAL A 148 -18.58 -10.02 16.14
N PRO A 149 -19.57 -10.01 15.23
CA PRO A 149 -20.37 -8.82 15.00
C PRO A 149 -21.09 -8.41 16.28
N LEU A 150 -20.99 -7.14 16.64
CA LEU A 150 -21.92 -6.57 17.59
C LEU A 150 -23.26 -6.49 16.85
N VAL A 151 -24.18 -7.40 17.17
CA VAL A 151 -25.58 -7.31 16.76
C VAL A 151 -26.38 -6.68 17.90
N PRO A 152 -27.30 -5.74 17.62
CA PRO A 152 -28.29 -5.33 18.59
C PRO A 152 -29.03 -6.59 19.09
N VAL A 153 -28.85 -6.97 20.35
CA VAL A 153 -29.83 -7.85 21.01
C VAL A 153 -31.16 -7.08 20.98
N GLU A 154 -32.31 -7.73 20.77
CA GLU A 154 -33.60 -7.00 20.74
C GLU A 154 -33.72 -6.04 21.95
N GLY A 155 -33.78 -4.73 21.67
CA GLY A 155 -33.81 -3.67 22.67
C GLY A 155 -32.47 -3.06 23.10
N SER A 156 -31.33 -3.54 22.61
CA SER A 156 -30.00 -3.00 22.91
C SER A 156 -29.46 -2.21 21.71
N ALA A 157 -29.43 -0.89 21.81
CA ALA A 157 -28.83 -0.05 20.79
C ALA A 157 -27.30 -0.19 20.80
N ILE A 158 -26.69 -0.53 19.67
CA ILE A 158 -25.25 -0.35 19.50
C ILE A 158 -25.01 1.14 19.34
N LEU A 159 -24.32 1.73 20.32
CA LEU A 159 -23.97 3.15 20.33
C LEU A 159 -25.20 4.09 20.19
N GLY A 160 -26.40 3.63 20.56
CA GLY A 160 -27.62 4.44 20.45
C GLY A 160 -28.18 4.63 19.02
N LEU A 161 -27.63 3.94 18.01
CA LEU A 161 -28.06 4.12 16.62
C LEU A 161 -29.32 3.28 16.31
N PRO A 162 -30.37 3.89 15.70
CA PRO A 162 -31.54 3.15 15.25
C PRO A 162 -31.18 2.21 14.09
N PRO A 163 -31.90 1.09 13.91
CA PRO A 163 -31.66 0.17 12.80
C PRO A 163 -31.81 0.87 11.44
N PRO A 164 -31.01 0.48 10.42
CA PRO A 164 -31.09 1.11 9.11
C PRO A 164 -32.48 0.90 8.50
N ALA A 165 -33.02 1.95 7.88
CA ALA A 165 -34.28 1.87 7.15
C ALA A 165 -34.20 0.82 6.03
N PRO A 166 -35.29 0.10 5.73
CA PRO A 166 -35.31 -0.90 4.67
C PRO A 166 -34.97 -0.25 3.32
N ALA A 167 -34.06 -0.88 2.56
CA ALA A 167 -33.64 -0.38 1.26
C ALA A 167 -34.83 -0.35 0.29
N CYS A 168 -35.14 0.83 -0.25
CA CYS A 168 -36.11 0.97 -1.34
C CYS A 168 -35.64 0.16 -2.56
N LYS A 169 -36.49 -0.75 -3.04
CA LYS A 169 -36.25 -1.51 -4.27
C LYS A 169 -36.17 -0.52 -5.43
N ARG A 170 -35.00 -0.41 -6.08
CA ARG A 170 -34.83 0.37 -7.32
C ARG A 170 -35.70 -0.26 -8.43
N PRO A 171 -36.39 0.55 -9.26
CA PRO A 171 -36.93 0.04 -10.51
C PRO A 171 -35.78 -0.36 -11.46
N ALA A 172 -36.01 -1.39 -12.26
CA ALA A 172 -35.04 -1.93 -13.20
C ALA A 172 -34.50 -0.85 -14.16
N ALA A 173 -33.19 -0.84 -14.38
CA ALA A 173 -32.51 0.14 -15.22
C ALA A 173 -33.02 0.10 -16.66
N ALA A 174 -33.37 1.28 -17.21
CA ALA A 174 -33.64 1.44 -18.63
C ALA A 174 -32.36 1.11 -19.44
N THR A 175 -32.51 0.26 -20.45
CA THR A 175 -31.45 -0.11 -21.39
C THR A 175 -30.88 1.12 -22.10
N LEU A 176 -29.63 1.46 -21.81
CA LEU A 176 -28.84 2.45 -22.56
C LEU A 176 -28.56 1.92 -23.97
N ARG A 177 -28.83 2.73 -24.99
CA ARG A 177 -28.45 2.44 -26.38
C ARG A 177 -26.93 2.55 -26.55
N PRO A 178 -26.30 1.69 -27.37
CA PRO A 178 -24.86 1.75 -27.60
C PRO A 178 -24.46 3.02 -28.36
N ALA A 179 -23.29 3.57 -27.99
CA ALA A 179 -22.68 4.72 -28.65
C ALA A 179 -22.15 4.35 -30.06
N PRO A 180 -22.12 5.30 -31.00
CA PRO A 180 -21.56 5.07 -32.33
C PRO A 180 -20.03 4.84 -32.29
N PRO A 181 -19.47 4.08 -33.26
CA PRO A 181 -18.06 3.75 -33.27
C PRO A 181 -17.17 4.97 -33.56
N LEU A 182 -16.01 5.01 -32.92
CA LEU A 182 -14.99 6.04 -33.11
C LEU A 182 -14.32 5.92 -34.50
N PRO A 183 -13.87 7.03 -35.11
CA PRO A 183 -13.18 7.01 -36.39
C PRO A 183 -11.79 6.36 -36.28
N VAL A 184 -11.43 5.60 -37.30
CA VAL A 184 -10.16 4.86 -37.43
C VAL A 184 -9.01 5.84 -37.67
N PRO A 185 -7.85 5.71 -36.98
CA PRO A 185 -6.71 6.58 -37.22
C PRO A 185 -6.06 6.29 -38.58
N VAL A 186 -5.78 7.35 -39.34
CA VAL A 186 -5.03 7.30 -40.60
C VAL A 186 -3.55 7.09 -40.28
N ALA A 187 -2.92 6.11 -40.94
CA ALA A 187 -1.50 5.79 -40.76
C ALA A 187 -0.61 6.95 -41.22
N VAL A 188 0.26 7.42 -40.32
CA VAL A 188 1.36 8.33 -40.64
C VAL A 188 2.57 7.47 -41.06
N PRO A 189 3.24 7.75 -42.19
CA PRO A 189 4.42 6.97 -42.59
C PRO A 189 5.59 7.24 -41.63
N ALA A 190 6.29 6.17 -41.26
CA ALA A 190 7.46 6.20 -40.39
C ALA A 190 8.67 6.90 -41.06
N PRO A 191 9.50 7.65 -40.30
CA PRO A 191 10.75 8.16 -40.81
C PRO A 191 11.78 7.03 -40.97
N VAL A 192 12.50 7.06 -42.09
CA VAL A 192 13.58 6.12 -42.42
C VAL A 192 14.78 6.43 -41.52
N SER A 193 15.19 5.47 -40.69
CA SER A 193 16.41 5.57 -39.87
C SER A 193 17.60 5.01 -40.66
N ALA A 194 18.65 5.82 -40.82
CA ALA A 194 19.96 5.37 -41.26
C ALA A 194 20.73 4.83 -40.05
N ALA A 195 20.97 3.52 -40.02
CA ALA A 195 21.80 2.87 -39.02
C ALA A 195 23.28 3.08 -39.35
N ALA A 196 24.02 3.74 -38.46
CA ALA A 196 25.48 3.68 -38.42
C ALA A 196 25.91 2.61 -37.41
N ALA A 197 26.66 1.62 -37.89
CA ALA A 197 27.20 0.52 -37.09
C ALA A 197 28.31 1.02 -36.16
N VAL A 198 28.23 0.65 -34.88
CA VAL A 198 29.30 0.79 -33.89
C VAL A 198 29.86 -0.61 -33.57
N PRO A 199 31.17 -0.85 -33.66
CA PRO A 199 31.76 -2.16 -33.36
C PRO A 199 31.80 -2.45 -31.84
N PRO A 200 31.84 -3.73 -31.44
CA PRO A 200 31.69 -4.14 -30.04
C PRO A 200 32.95 -3.88 -29.21
N ALA A 201 32.77 -3.28 -28.03
CA ALA A 201 33.79 -3.19 -27.01
C ALA A 201 33.81 -4.47 -26.15
N GLN A 202 35.02 -4.95 -25.87
CA GLN A 202 35.33 -6.19 -25.17
C GLN A 202 35.12 -6.04 -23.65
N CYS A 203 34.45 -7.00 -23.02
CA CYS A 203 34.37 -7.13 -21.56
C CYS A 203 35.64 -7.78 -20.99
N VAL A 204 36.20 -7.19 -19.92
CA VAL A 204 37.20 -7.81 -19.05
C VAL A 204 36.59 -7.97 -17.65
N PRO A 205 36.75 -9.12 -16.97
CA PRO A 205 36.10 -9.37 -15.68
C PRO A 205 36.91 -8.75 -14.52
N ALA A 206 36.23 -8.09 -13.58
CA ALA A 206 36.79 -7.69 -12.30
C ALA A 206 36.30 -8.61 -11.17
N LYS A 207 37.24 -9.02 -10.32
CA LYS A 207 37.13 -10.02 -9.25
C LYS A 207 36.28 -9.55 -8.07
N ALA A 208 35.68 -10.53 -7.40
CA ALA A 208 35.00 -10.42 -6.11
C ALA A 208 35.96 -9.99 -4.99
N GLY A 209 35.48 -9.11 -4.10
CA GLY A 209 36.10 -8.78 -2.83
C GLY A 209 35.01 -8.59 -1.78
N SER A 210 35.07 -9.35 -0.69
CA SER A 210 34.24 -9.19 0.51
C SER A 210 34.74 -8.01 1.33
N TYR A 211 33.86 -7.15 1.82
CA TYR A 211 34.18 -6.29 2.96
C TYR A 211 33.00 -6.18 3.93
N VAL A 212 33.34 -6.45 5.18
CA VAL A 212 32.56 -6.19 6.39
C VAL A 212 32.75 -4.72 6.75
N GLY A 213 31.68 -3.99 7.03
CA GLY A 213 31.74 -2.59 7.44
C GLY A 213 30.67 -2.28 8.46
N GLU A 214 31.02 -2.35 9.73
CA GLU A 214 30.32 -1.64 10.81
C GLU A 214 30.32 -0.14 10.52
N VAL A 215 29.18 0.54 10.72
CA VAL A 215 29.15 2.00 10.79
C VAL A 215 28.68 2.39 12.18
N LYS A 216 29.65 2.73 13.03
CA LYS A 216 29.41 3.46 14.28
C LYS A 216 29.05 4.90 13.97
N ALA A 217 28.03 5.41 14.66
CA ALA A 217 27.58 6.79 14.60
C ALA A 217 28.69 7.75 15.03
N ALA A 218 29.03 8.72 14.17
CA ALA A 218 29.87 9.84 14.53
C ALA A 218 28.96 10.99 15.03
N GLY A 219 28.94 11.16 16.35
CA GLY A 219 28.42 12.36 16.99
C GLY A 219 29.38 13.53 16.79
N ILE A 220 28.85 14.68 16.38
CA ILE A 220 29.56 15.94 16.31
C ILE A 220 29.30 16.67 17.63
N VAL A 221 30.31 16.77 18.49
CA VAL A 221 30.36 17.75 19.57
C VAL A 221 31.74 18.41 19.50
N GLY A 222 31.72 19.71 19.21
CA GLY A 222 32.91 20.54 19.10
C GLY A 222 33.52 20.88 20.46
N THR A 223 34.74 21.41 20.40
CA THR A 223 35.41 22.21 21.44
C THR A 223 36.48 23.09 20.76
N PRO A 224 36.98 24.17 21.40
CA PRO A 224 37.14 25.49 20.75
C PRO A 224 38.59 26.02 20.69
N ALA A 225 38.70 27.27 20.20
CA ALA A 225 39.75 28.28 20.41
C ALA A 225 41.10 28.08 19.69
N PHE A 226 41.41 28.94 18.72
CA PHE A 226 42.12 30.23 18.89
C PHE A 226 41.72 31.20 17.79
#